data_AF-A0A496S5D5-F1
#
_entry.id   AF-A0A496S5D5-F1
#
_cell.length_a   1.000
_cell.length_b   1.000
_cell.length_c   1.000
_cell.angle_alpha   90.00
_cell.angle_beta   90.00
_cell.angle_gamma   90.00
#
_symmetry.space_group_name_H-M   'P 1'
#
loop_
_entity.id
_entity.type
_entity.pdbx_description
1 polymer ?
#
loop_
_entity_poly.entity_id
_entity_poly.type
_entity_poly.pdbx_seq_one_letter_code
_entity_poly.pdbx_strand_id
1 'polypeptide(L)'
;MPWYILFGFSFLGTLFLGRFYCGWLCPFGAVQDIISKIPSKKIKITYKLNSHLLKIKYLLLILALVFVLKGKDSLLKLEPFTCFFKPNFSIFFIYSLVILVFSLFIPRFFCRYFCFVGAIFAVLSKLSLLKYKLRCKKEGCNLCKERCPLGIIDELRNIKDSECIRCNLCQKCVAAKEK
;
A
#
# COMPACT_ATOMS: atom_id res chain seq x y z
N MET A 1 -12.01 1.49 -24.79
CA MET A 1 -11.75 0.04 -24.95
C MET A 1 -10.43 -0.43 -24.33
N PRO A 2 -9.25 0.23 -24.48
CA PRO A 2 -7.99 -0.28 -23.91
C PRO A 2 -7.96 -0.38 -22.38
N TRP A 3 -8.68 0.52 -21.70
CA TRP A 3 -8.72 0.61 -20.23
C TRP A 3 -9.30 -0.63 -19.54
N TYR A 4 -10.26 -1.33 -20.16
CA TYR A 4 -10.86 -2.53 -19.57
C TYR A 4 -9.89 -3.71 -19.54
N ILE A 5 -9.04 -3.83 -20.56
CA ILE A 5 -8.01 -4.86 -20.64
C ILE A 5 -6.97 -4.63 -19.55
N LEU A 6 -6.55 -3.38 -19.34
CA LEU A 6 -5.63 -3.00 -18.28
C LEU A 6 -6.21 -3.24 -16.88
N PHE A 7 -7.47 -2.88 -16.65
CA PHE A 7 -8.15 -3.17 -15.39
C PHE A 7 -8.33 -4.67 -15.16
N GLY A 8 -8.74 -5.42 -16.19
CA GLY A 8 -8.92 -6.87 -16.12
C GLY A 8 -7.61 -7.59 -15.80
N PHE A 9 -6.52 -7.26 -16.49
CA PHE A 9 -5.20 -7.83 -16.21
C PHE A 9 -4.70 -7.49 -14.79
N SER A 10 -4.92 -6.24 -14.34
CA SER A 10 -4.54 -5.82 -12.99
C SER A 10 -5.34 -6.54 -11.90
N PHE A 11 -6.63 -6.78 -12.15
CA PHE A 11 -7.51 -7.50 -11.25
C PHE A 11 -7.14 -8.99 -11.17
N LEU A 12 -6.91 -9.62 -12.33
CA LEU A 12 -6.49 -11.03 -12.42
C LEU A 12 -5.12 -11.22 -11.78
N GLY A 13 -4.16 -10.36 -12.09
CA GLY A 13 -2.83 -10.36 -11.49
C GLY A 13 -2.89 -10.17 -9.97
N THR A 14 -3.83 -9.35 -9.47
CA THR A 14 -4.02 -9.19 -8.02
C THR A 14 -4.61 -10.44 -7.36
N LEU A 15 -5.48 -11.16 -8.07
CA LEU A 15 -6.10 -12.38 -7.58
C LEU A 15 -5.06 -13.52 -7.44
N PHE A 16 -4.10 -13.63 -8.36
CA PHE A 16 -3.03 -14.62 -8.27
C PHE A 16 -1.88 -14.17 -7.37
N LEU A 17 -1.36 -12.95 -7.56
CA LEU A 17 -0.13 -12.48 -6.93
C LEU A 17 -0.37 -11.57 -5.72
N GLY A 18 -1.62 -11.45 -5.27
CA GLY A 18 -1.98 -10.52 -4.20
C GLY A 18 -1.73 -9.08 -4.60
N ARG A 19 -1.34 -8.22 -3.66
CA ARG A 19 -1.27 -6.76 -3.86
C ARG A 19 -0.05 -6.26 -4.66
N PHE A 20 0.41 -7.05 -5.63
CA PHE A 20 1.57 -6.78 -6.49
C PHE A 20 1.41 -5.50 -7.31
N TYR A 21 0.20 -5.20 -7.79
CA TYR A 21 -0.09 -3.99 -8.57
C TYR A 21 0.31 -2.70 -7.84
N CYS A 22 -0.03 -2.60 -6.54
CA CYS A 22 0.36 -1.45 -5.71
C CYS A 22 1.88 -1.36 -5.46
N GLY A 23 2.60 -2.46 -5.63
CA GLY A 23 4.06 -2.53 -5.49
C GLY A 23 4.79 -2.07 -6.74
N TRP A 24 4.36 -2.57 -7.90
CA TRP A 24 5.15 -2.53 -9.14
C TRP A 24 4.52 -1.72 -10.28
N LEU A 25 3.18 -1.65 -10.36
CA LEU A 25 2.49 -0.99 -11.48
C LEU A 25 1.96 0.39 -11.11
N CYS A 26 1.62 0.64 -9.84
CA CYS A 26 0.98 1.88 -9.44
C CYS A 26 1.97 3.07 -9.50
N PRO A 27 1.75 4.07 -10.36
CA PRO A 27 2.66 5.22 -10.49
C PRO A 27 2.66 6.11 -9.24
N PHE A 28 1.52 6.23 -8.55
CA PHE A 28 1.44 6.98 -7.29
C PHE A 28 2.20 6.30 -6.15
N GLY A 29 2.27 4.96 -6.16
CA GLY A 29 3.12 4.20 -5.25
C GLY A 29 4.60 4.49 -5.52
N ALA A 30 4.99 4.53 -6.80
CA ALA A 30 6.37 4.85 -7.20
C ALA A 30 6.77 6.27 -6.79
N VAL A 31 5.90 7.27 -6.98
CA VAL A 31 6.15 8.66 -6.55
C VAL A 31 6.37 8.73 -5.03
N GLN A 32 5.51 8.10 -4.23
CA GLN A 32 5.69 8.05 -2.76
C GLN A 32 6.97 7.30 -2.35
N ASP A 33 7.36 6.25 -3.07
CA ASP A 33 8.61 5.54 -2.80
C ASP A 33 9.82 6.43 -3.10
N ILE A 34 9.80 7.17 -4.21
CA ILE A 34 10.86 8.12 -4.58
C ILE A 34 10.95 9.23 -3.53
N ILE A 35 9.81 9.80 -3.14
CA ILE A 35 9.73 10.83 -2.09
C ILE A 35 10.27 10.28 -0.76
N SER A 36 9.91 9.05 -0.40
CA SER A 36 10.41 8.45 0.84
C SER A 36 11.90 8.07 0.79
N LYS A 37 12.57 8.12 -0.37
CA LYS A 37 14.04 7.97 -0.47
C LYS A 37 14.79 9.23 -0.06
N ILE A 38 14.15 10.40 -0.08
CA ILE A 38 14.73 11.65 0.43
C ILE A 38 15.11 11.43 1.91
N PRO A 39 16.30 11.90 2.35
CA PRO A 39 16.79 11.70 3.71
C PRO A 39 15.97 12.51 4.72
N SER A 40 14.83 11.97 5.12
CA SER A 40 13.94 12.50 6.16
C SER A 40 13.98 11.62 7.41
N LYS A 41 13.55 12.17 8.55
CA LYS A 41 13.37 11.40 9.80
C LYS A 41 12.15 10.46 9.64
N LYS A 42 12.40 9.23 9.21
CA LYS A 42 11.34 8.23 8.97
C LYS A 42 10.76 7.72 10.27
N ILE A 43 9.43 7.78 10.40
CA ILE A 43 8.70 7.26 11.55
C ILE A 43 8.36 5.80 11.27
N LYS A 44 9.03 4.88 11.98
CA LYS A 44 8.70 3.44 11.93
C LYS A 44 7.49 3.19 12.83
N ILE A 45 6.35 2.89 12.23
CA ILE A 45 5.12 2.53 12.95
C ILE A 45 5.20 1.06 13.40
N THR A 46 4.98 0.82 14.69
CA THR A 46 4.92 -0.52 15.30
C THR A 46 3.84 -1.40 14.64
N TYR A 47 4.10 -2.70 14.54
CA TYR A 47 3.18 -3.68 13.93
C TYR A 47 1.74 -3.61 14.49
N LYS A 48 1.59 -3.52 15.82
CA LYS A 48 0.27 -3.41 16.48
C LYS A 48 -0.49 -2.18 16.00
N LEU A 49 0.12 -1.00 16.13
CA LEU A 49 -0.48 0.27 15.71
C LEU A 49 -0.82 0.23 14.21
N ASN A 50 0.12 -0.22 13.38
CA ASN A 50 -0.13 -0.39 11.96
C ASN A 50 -1.32 -1.30 11.68
N SER A 51 -1.43 -2.45 12.34
CA SER A 51 -2.55 -3.39 12.12
C SER A 51 -3.90 -2.77 12.42
N HIS A 52 -3.99 -1.86 13.42
CA HIS A 52 -5.19 -1.09 13.70
C HIS A 52 -5.45 0.00 12.65
N LEU A 53 -4.44 0.80 12.28
CA LEU A 53 -4.62 1.84 11.27
C LEU A 53 -4.97 1.25 9.89
N LEU A 54 -4.47 0.04 9.59
CA LEU A 54 -4.87 -0.69 8.39
C LEU A 54 -6.35 -1.07 8.38
N LYS A 55 -7.04 -1.12 9.53
CA LYS A 55 -8.50 -1.33 9.58
C LYS A 55 -9.26 -0.08 9.11
N ILE A 56 -8.68 1.11 9.30
CA ILE A 56 -9.31 2.39 8.92
C ILE A 56 -9.64 2.42 7.42
N LYS A 57 -8.75 1.90 6.56
CA LYS A 57 -9.03 1.86 5.11
C LYS A 57 -10.25 1.00 4.75
N TYR A 58 -10.55 -0.05 5.53
CA TYR A 58 -11.73 -0.90 5.31
C TYR A 58 -12.99 -0.20 5.81
N LEU A 59 -12.90 0.58 6.90
CA LEU A 59 -13.98 1.46 7.34
C LEU A 59 -14.29 2.53 6.27
N LEU A 60 -13.25 3.16 5.73
CA LEU A 60 -13.34 4.10 4.62
C LEU A 60 -13.98 3.46 3.38
N LEU A 61 -13.63 2.22 3.06
CA LEU A 61 -14.24 1.48 1.94
C LEU A 61 -15.74 1.26 2.15
N ILE A 62 -16.17 0.84 3.35
CA ILE A 62 -17.60 0.66 3.68
C ILE A 62 -18.32 2.00 3.61
N LEU A 63 -17.73 3.07 4.15
CA LEU A 63 -18.30 4.41 4.09
C LEU A 63 -18.47 4.88 2.64
N ALA A 64 -17.43 4.70 1.80
CA ALA A 64 -17.50 5.04 0.38
C ALA A 64 -18.61 4.27 -0.34
N LEU A 65 -18.76 2.96 -0.06
CA LEU A 65 -19.84 2.14 -0.63
C LEU A 65 -21.23 2.68 -0.25
N VAL A 66 -21.45 3.05 1.02
CA VAL A 66 -22.71 3.63 1.49
C VAL A 66 -23.01 4.97 0.80
N PHE A 67 -21.99 5.81 0.59
CA PHE A 67 -22.17 7.09 -0.11
C PHE A 67 -22.50 6.91 -1.60
N VAL A 68 -21.86 5.93 -2.26
CA VAL A 68 -22.18 5.56 -3.65
C VAL A 68 -23.62 5.05 -3.75
N LEU A 69 -24.08 4.22 -2.83
CA LEU A 69 -25.47 3.75 -2.79
C LEU A 69 -26.48 4.89 -2.54
N LYS A 70 -26.05 5.97 -1.87
CA LYS A 70 -26.84 7.20 -1.68
C LYS A 70 -26.72 8.19 -2.86
N GLY A 71 -26.08 7.81 -3.96
CA GLY A 71 -25.95 8.64 -5.17
C GLY A 71 -24.98 9.82 -5.02
N LYS A 72 -24.13 9.84 -3.99
CA LYS A 72 -23.10 10.87 -3.80
C LYS A 72 -21.72 10.28 -4.13
N ASP A 73 -21.27 10.49 -5.35
CA ASP A 73 -19.97 10.08 -5.90
C ASP A 73 -18.78 10.93 -5.38
N SER A 74 -19.05 11.97 -4.59
CA SER A 74 -18.06 12.94 -4.12
C SER A 74 -16.88 12.33 -3.35
N LEU A 75 -17.06 11.19 -2.65
CA LEU A 75 -15.97 10.55 -1.92
C LEU A 75 -14.96 9.84 -2.84
N LEU A 76 -15.39 9.34 -4.02
CA LEU A 76 -14.46 8.78 -5.01
C LEU A 76 -13.65 9.87 -5.72
N LYS A 77 -14.21 11.10 -5.84
CA LYS A 77 -13.48 12.25 -6.39
C LYS A 77 -12.33 12.74 -5.50
N LEU A 78 -12.33 12.38 -4.21
CA LEU A 78 -11.28 12.72 -3.24
C LEU A 78 -10.01 11.85 -3.40
N GLU A 79 -9.86 11.10 -4.48
CA GLU A 79 -8.61 10.38 -4.75
C GLU A 79 -7.53 11.37 -5.26
N PRO A 80 -6.43 11.59 -4.52
CA PRO A 80 -5.36 12.54 -4.88
C PRO A 80 -4.69 12.18 -6.21
N PHE A 81 -4.88 10.95 -6.69
CA PHE A 81 -4.37 10.48 -7.97
C PHE A 81 -4.85 11.31 -9.16
N THR A 82 -6.16 11.62 -9.22
CA THR A 82 -6.73 12.38 -10.35
C THR A 82 -6.28 13.84 -10.33
N CYS A 83 -6.13 14.41 -9.13
CA CYS A 83 -5.69 15.79 -8.93
C CYS A 83 -4.18 15.99 -9.17
N PHE A 84 -3.36 14.96 -8.94
CA PHE A 84 -1.92 15.05 -9.20
C PHE A 84 -1.60 15.09 -10.72
N PHE A 85 -2.29 14.27 -11.53
CA PHE A 85 -2.05 14.21 -12.98
C PHE A 85 -2.82 15.28 -13.79
N LYS A 86 -3.85 15.89 -13.19
CA LYS A 86 -4.55 17.05 -13.74
C LYS A 86 -4.51 18.19 -12.72
N PRO A 87 -3.42 18.99 -12.69
CA PRO A 87 -3.28 20.07 -11.73
C PRO A 87 -4.31 21.15 -12.05
N ASN A 88 -5.37 21.20 -11.25
CA ASN A 88 -6.22 22.37 -11.12
C ASN A 88 -5.84 23.07 -9.80
N PHE A 89 -5.72 24.40 -9.78
CA PHE A 89 -5.46 25.22 -8.59
C PHE A 89 -6.66 25.26 -7.62
N SER A 90 -7.18 24.08 -7.26
CA SER A 90 -8.30 23.90 -6.35
C SER A 90 -7.81 23.36 -5.00
N ILE A 91 -8.67 23.38 -4.00
CA ILE A 91 -8.40 22.93 -2.62
C ILE A 91 -7.84 21.49 -2.60
N PHE A 92 -8.21 20.66 -3.58
CA PHE A 92 -7.72 19.29 -3.74
C PHE A 92 -6.22 19.17 -4.07
N PHE A 93 -5.63 20.18 -4.72
CA PHE A 93 -4.19 20.22 -5.00
C PHE A 93 -3.38 20.40 -3.71
N ILE A 94 -3.83 21.31 -2.84
CA ILE A 94 -3.25 21.51 -1.50
C ILE A 94 -3.35 20.22 -0.70
N TYR A 95 -4.51 19.56 -0.70
CA TYR A 95 -4.71 18.27 -0.03
C TYR A 95 -3.73 17.19 -0.53
N SER A 96 -3.56 17.07 -1.85
CA SER A 96 -2.60 16.12 -2.45
C SER A 96 -1.16 16.44 -2.04
N LEU A 97 -0.78 17.72 -2.00
CA LEU A 97 0.56 18.15 -1.63
C LEU A 97 0.84 17.84 -0.15
N VAL A 98 -0.12 18.10 0.74
CA VAL A 98 -0.04 17.73 2.16
C VAL A 98 0.19 16.22 2.30
N ILE A 99 -0.58 15.39 1.60
CA ILE A 99 -0.40 13.93 1.62
C ILE A 99 1.01 13.51 1.18
N LEU A 100 1.52 14.13 0.11
CA LEU A 100 2.87 13.83 -0.38
C LEU A 100 3.95 14.23 0.64
N VAL A 101 3.79 15.37 1.32
CA VAL A 101 4.68 15.78 2.42
C VAL A 101 4.62 14.78 3.57
N PHE A 102 3.43 14.32 3.97
CA PHE A 102 3.30 13.28 4.99
C PHE A 102 3.97 11.95 4.57
N SER A 103 4.00 11.64 3.27
CA SER A 103 4.71 10.48 2.74
C SER A 103 6.24 10.55 2.90
N LEU A 104 6.81 11.71 3.22
CA LEU A 104 8.23 11.83 3.59
C LEU A 104 8.51 11.14 4.93
N PHE A 105 7.60 11.25 5.88
CA PHE A 105 7.77 10.72 7.24
C PHE A 105 7.33 9.27 7.35
N ILE A 106 6.20 8.93 6.70
CA ILE A 106 5.62 7.59 6.72
C ILE A 106 5.58 7.06 5.28
N PRO A 107 6.39 6.04 4.94
CA PRO A 107 6.42 5.52 3.58
C PRO A 107 5.04 5.01 3.16
N ARG A 108 4.60 5.41 1.97
CA ARG A 108 3.32 5.01 1.35
C ARG A 108 2.10 5.29 2.24
N PHE A 109 2.11 6.38 3.00
CA PHE A 109 1.04 6.75 3.96
C PHE A 109 -0.36 6.66 3.34
N PHE A 110 -0.57 7.27 2.17
CA PHE A 110 -1.87 7.30 1.51
C PHE A 110 -2.32 5.92 1.03
N CYS A 111 -1.44 5.20 0.34
CA CYS A 111 -1.73 3.85 -0.15
C CYS A 111 -2.04 2.85 0.97
N ARG A 112 -1.53 3.11 2.17
CA ARG A 112 -1.70 2.27 3.36
C ARG A 112 -3.02 2.54 4.07
N TYR A 113 -3.44 3.81 4.20
CA TYR A 113 -4.56 4.19 5.07
C TYR A 113 -5.79 4.73 4.36
N PHE A 114 -5.64 5.42 3.24
CA PHE A 114 -6.73 6.18 2.61
C PHE A 114 -7.12 5.67 1.22
N CYS A 115 -6.27 4.91 0.54
CA CYS A 115 -6.53 4.46 -0.81
C CYS A 115 -7.64 3.39 -0.88
N PHE A 116 -8.80 3.74 -1.44
CA PHE A 116 -9.94 2.85 -1.63
C PHE A 116 -9.63 1.70 -2.59
N VAL A 117 -8.98 2.00 -3.73
CA VAL A 117 -8.49 0.97 -4.66
C VAL A 117 -7.54 0.00 -3.96
N GLY A 118 -6.67 0.52 -3.09
CA GLY A 118 -5.79 -0.28 -2.25
C GLY A 118 -6.53 -1.15 -1.23
N ALA A 119 -7.67 -0.69 -0.69
CA ALA A 119 -8.51 -1.48 0.19
C ALA A 119 -9.20 -2.63 -0.58
N ILE A 120 -9.73 -2.36 -1.77
CA ILE A 120 -10.33 -3.37 -2.66
C ILE A 120 -9.30 -4.46 -2.98
N PHE A 121 -8.10 -4.07 -3.43
CA PHE A 121 -7.03 -5.04 -3.72
C PHE A 121 -6.54 -5.79 -2.47
N ALA A 122 -6.61 -5.19 -1.28
CA ALA A 122 -6.29 -5.89 -0.04
C ALA A 122 -7.33 -6.96 0.31
N VAL A 123 -8.62 -6.69 0.11
CA VAL A 123 -9.69 -7.70 0.25
C VAL A 123 -9.48 -8.82 -0.76
N LEU A 124 -9.26 -8.48 -2.03
CA LEU A 124 -8.98 -9.46 -3.09
C LEU A 124 -7.74 -10.30 -2.78
N SER A 125 -6.69 -9.70 -2.24
CA SER A 125 -5.48 -10.45 -1.89
C SER A 125 -5.67 -11.44 -0.73
N LYS A 126 -6.69 -11.29 0.12
CA LYS A 126 -7.06 -12.34 1.10
C LYS A 126 -7.57 -13.60 0.41
N LEU A 127 -8.22 -13.44 -0.75
CA LEU A 127 -8.67 -14.53 -1.61
C LEU A 127 -7.54 -15.07 -2.50
N SER A 128 -6.35 -14.46 -2.47
CA SER A 128 -5.24 -14.92 -3.31
C SER A 128 -4.78 -16.32 -2.90
N LEU A 129 -4.61 -17.17 -3.91
CA LEU A 129 -4.22 -18.58 -3.74
C LEU A 129 -2.77 -18.72 -3.27
N LEU A 130 -1.91 -17.76 -3.63
CA LEU A 130 -0.49 -17.76 -3.30
C LEU A 130 -0.24 -16.96 -2.02
N LYS A 131 -0.10 -17.63 -0.87
CA LYS A 131 0.35 -16.99 0.37
C LYS A 131 1.85 -16.71 0.33
N TYR A 132 2.26 -15.50 0.70
CA TYR A 132 3.64 -15.07 0.70
C TYR A 132 4.29 -15.30 2.07
N LYS A 133 5.20 -16.27 2.14
CA LYS A 133 5.93 -16.59 3.37
C LYS A 133 7.35 -16.00 3.34
N LEU A 134 7.82 -15.57 4.50
CA LEU A 134 9.23 -15.22 4.71
C LEU A 134 10.09 -16.47 4.60
N ARG A 135 11.10 -16.43 3.72
CA ARG A 135 12.10 -17.50 3.60
C ARG A 135 13.06 -17.53 4.81
N CYS A 136 13.33 -16.37 5.43
CA CYS A 136 14.22 -16.27 6.58
C CYS A 136 13.43 -16.25 7.90
N LYS A 137 13.57 -17.31 8.69
CA LYS A 137 13.05 -17.42 10.06
C LYS A 137 14.17 -17.70 11.09
N LYS A 138 15.32 -17.02 10.96
CA LYS A 138 16.38 -17.11 11.99
C LYS A 138 15.97 -16.39 13.28
N GLU A 139 15.99 -17.09 14.40
CA GLU A 139 15.66 -16.54 15.72
C GLU A 139 16.61 -15.40 16.10
N GLY A 140 16.09 -14.37 16.78
CA GLY A 140 16.84 -13.15 17.12
C GLY A 140 17.11 -12.17 15.97
N CYS A 141 16.74 -12.48 14.72
CA CYS A 141 16.96 -11.59 13.58
C CYS A 141 15.78 -10.63 13.33
N ASN A 142 15.99 -9.33 13.57
CA ASN A 142 14.99 -8.27 13.35
C ASN A 142 15.12 -7.50 12.03
N LEU A 143 16.11 -7.87 11.18
CA LEU A 143 16.41 -7.14 9.94
C LEU A 143 15.24 -7.06 8.97
N CYS A 144 14.46 -8.13 8.83
CA CYS A 144 13.29 -8.14 7.95
C CYS A 144 12.21 -7.16 8.43
N LYS A 145 11.98 -7.09 9.75
CA LYS A 145 11.02 -6.18 10.39
C LYS A 145 11.44 -4.73 10.18
N GLU A 146 12.73 -4.44 10.30
CA GLU A 146 13.27 -3.08 10.12
C GLU A 146 13.30 -2.61 8.67
N ARG A 147 13.56 -3.52 7.73
CA ARG A 147 13.65 -3.21 6.29
C ARG A 147 12.28 -3.16 5.61
N CYS A 148 11.23 -3.71 6.22
CA CYS A 148 9.88 -3.67 5.65
C CYS A 148 9.31 -2.24 5.73
N PRO A 149 9.10 -1.55 4.58
CA PRO A 149 8.56 -0.19 4.60
C PRO A 149 7.12 -0.15 5.11
N LEU A 150 6.38 -1.26 4.99
CA LEU A 150 4.98 -1.36 5.39
C LEU A 150 4.77 -1.82 6.83
N GLY A 151 5.81 -2.21 7.57
CA GLY A 151 5.68 -2.64 8.97
C GLY A 151 4.60 -3.71 9.22
N ILE A 152 4.49 -4.70 8.33
CA ILE A 152 3.47 -5.77 8.36
C ILE A 152 3.99 -7.12 8.88
N ILE A 153 5.21 -7.13 9.43
CA ILE A 153 5.86 -8.32 9.99
C ILE A 153 5.69 -8.28 11.51
N ASP A 154 5.14 -9.33 12.09
CA ASP A 154 4.98 -9.48 13.54
C ASP A 154 6.29 -9.93 14.23
N GLU A 155 6.27 -10.07 15.56
CA GLU A 155 7.41 -10.55 16.35
C GLU A 155 7.75 -12.02 16.06
N LEU A 156 6.74 -12.81 15.67
CA LEU A 156 6.88 -14.21 15.27
C LEU A 156 7.33 -14.37 13.81
N ARG A 157 7.65 -13.27 13.11
CA ARG A 157 8.08 -13.21 11.71
C ARG A 157 7.06 -13.77 10.71
N ASN A 158 5.77 -13.65 11.03
CA ASN A 158 4.67 -13.83 10.10
C ASN A 158 4.36 -12.52 9.37
N ILE A 159 4.03 -12.63 8.09
CA ILE A 159 3.61 -11.50 7.25
C ILE A 159 2.10 -11.49 7.16
N LYS A 160 1.51 -10.30 7.27
CA LYS A 160 0.12 -10.07 6.87
C LYS A 160 0.03 -10.01 5.34
N ASP A 161 -0.18 -11.16 4.70
CA ASP A 161 -0.21 -11.34 3.24
C ASP A 161 -1.10 -10.33 2.50
N SER A 162 -2.28 -10.06 3.06
CA SER A 162 -3.26 -9.11 2.48
C SER A 162 -2.76 -7.67 2.28
N GLU A 163 -1.67 -7.33 2.97
CA GLU A 163 -1.06 -6.00 2.93
C GLU A 163 0.32 -6.02 2.26
N CYS A 164 0.84 -7.21 1.91
CA CYS A 164 2.16 -7.36 1.31
C CYS A 164 2.13 -6.97 -0.17
N ILE A 165 2.92 -5.97 -0.53
CA ILE A 165 3.12 -5.51 -1.92
C ILE A 165 4.16 -6.33 -2.70
N ARG A 166 4.76 -7.35 -2.08
CA ARG A 166 5.81 -8.21 -2.68
C ARG A 166 6.97 -7.42 -3.31
N CYS A 167 7.53 -6.49 -2.54
CA CYS A 167 8.70 -5.70 -2.95
C CYS A 167 10.05 -6.43 -2.80
N ASN A 168 10.06 -7.64 -2.22
CA ASN A 168 11.24 -8.49 -1.97
C ASN A 168 12.41 -7.85 -1.19
N LEU A 169 12.24 -6.66 -0.61
CA LEU A 169 13.29 -5.99 0.18
C LEU A 169 13.74 -6.82 1.39
N CYS A 170 12.82 -7.54 2.03
CA CYS A 170 13.14 -8.43 3.15
C CYS A 170 13.92 -9.69 2.74
N GLN A 171 13.76 -10.16 1.49
CA GLN A 171 14.47 -11.34 1.00
C GLN A 171 15.89 -11.02 0.51
N LYS A 172 16.17 -9.78 0.10
CA LYS A 172 17.52 -9.36 -0.30
C LYS A 172 18.59 -9.59 0.77
N CYS A 173 18.21 -9.64 2.05
CA CYS A 173 19.11 -9.98 3.15
C CYS A 173 19.59 -11.44 3.12
N VAL A 174 18.78 -12.36 2.58
CA VAL A 174 19.16 -13.78 2.43
C VAL A 174 20.18 -13.94 1.30
N ALA A 175 19.91 -13.30 0.16
CA ALA A 175 20.81 -13.36 -1.00
C ALA A 175 22.21 -12.77 -0.73
N ALA A 176 22.33 -11.84 0.21
CA ALA A 176 23.62 -11.25 0.61
C ALA A 176 24.44 -12.15 1.57
N LYS A 177 23.87 -13.23 2.10
CA LYS A 177 24.57 -14.21 2.97
C LYS A 177 24.95 -15.51 2.25
N GLU A 178 24.52 -15.68 1.00
CA GLU A 178 24.83 -16.85 0.15
C GLU A 178 25.95 -16.56 -0.87
N LYS A 179 26.59 -15.39 -0.79
CA LYS A 179 27.84 -15.03 -1.48
C LYS A 179 28.94 -14.89 -0.43
#